data_AF-A0A328MSL7-F1
#
_entry.id   AF-A0A328MSL7-F1
#
_cell.length_a   1.000
_cell.length_b   1.000
_cell.length_c   1.000
_cell.angle_alpha   90.00
_cell.angle_beta   90.00
_cell.angle_gamma   90.00
#
_symmetry.space_group_name_H-M   'P 1'
#
loop_
_entity.id
_entity.type
_entity.pdbx_description
1 polymer ?
#
loop_
_entity_poly.entity_id
_entity_poly.type
_entity_poly.pdbx_seq_one_letter_code
_entity_poly.pdbx_strand_id
1 'polypeptide(L)'
;MARRSAGLLPRRPRIRLTSALAAAVLAVPTGLVVAASPAVAAATGAITGYGGKCVDVAAANPANNTAVQLFTCNGSTAQQWTVADDGTIRALGKCLDIAAASTANGARVQIYDCNGTGAQQWSPSAGQLVNPTSGKCLDATGPSSADGTPLQIWSCTGTANQTWALPTGGGTTPPPSGGFTHPGVLVSRGQLDFVRGRVQAGAQPWAAAYNQMMSSRYASLSRTPAPRSVVECGSYSNPNNGCTDEREDAIAAYTDALAWYFTGDARYAQKSIQIMDAWSATITAHTGSNAPLQTGWAASVWPRAAEIIKYTYTSWPNANRFATMLRNVYLPVVRNGSNSNGNWELTMMEAAVGTAVFLDDRAVYDAAVSRFLNRTRAFVYLPSDGALPYTMPGSGLDTSAEIIGYWQGQSTFVAGLAQETCRDFVHTGYGISAISHVAETSRIQGRDLYPQVGERLRQALGFHSRYQLGEAPPSWLCGGSLTRGLGPITEVGFNAMSTRLGNVMTNTQTLTLQQRPAGTNNLFVAWETLTHANNPN
;
A
#
# COMPACT_ATOMS: atom_id res chain seq x y z
N MET A 1 93.75 2.94 -8.29
CA MET A 1 94.74 2.07 -8.99
C MET A 1 94.32 0.61 -8.83
N ALA A 2 94.67 -0.29 -9.76
CA ALA A 2 94.50 -1.76 -9.76
C ALA A 2 93.07 -2.33 -9.50
N ARG A 3 92.46 -3.24 -10.27
CA ARG A 3 92.84 -4.52 -10.94
C ARG A 3 92.84 -5.79 -10.05
N ARG A 4 91.78 -6.61 -10.26
CA ARG A 4 91.59 -8.10 -10.30
C ARG A 4 90.23 -8.44 -9.67
N SER A 5 89.47 -9.49 -9.99
CA SER A 5 89.46 -10.57 -11.02
C SER A 5 87.96 -11.01 -11.17
N ALA A 6 87.41 -11.81 -12.09
CA ALA A 6 87.77 -12.61 -13.29
C ALA A 6 87.17 -14.05 -13.17
N GLY A 7 86.15 -14.37 -13.98
CA GLY A 7 85.48 -15.68 -14.14
C GLY A 7 84.20 -15.52 -15.01
N LEU A 8 84.02 -16.12 -16.19
CA LEU A 8 83.83 -17.57 -16.55
C LEU A 8 82.42 -18.08 -16.13
N LEU A 9 81.51 -18.59 -16.98
CA LEU A 9 81.50 -18.91 -18.44
C LEU A 9 80.18 -18.43 -19.16
N PRO A 10 79.42 -19.15 -20.04
CA PRO A 10 79.34 -18.72 -21.44
C PRO A 10 77.94 -18.50 -22.10
N ARG A 11 78.00 -17.77 -23.21
CA ARG A 11 77.02 -17.52 -24.31
C ARG A 11 75.77 -18.43 -24.44
N ARG A 12 74.63 -17.80 -24.76
CA ARG A 12 73.62 -18.30 -25.73
C ARG A 12 73.47 -17.30 -26.91
N PRO A 13 73.11 -17.75 -28.13
CA PRO A 13 73.05 -16.88 -29.31
C PRO A 13 71.76 -16.05 -29.42
N ARG A 14 71.79 -15.03 -30.28
CA ARG A 14 70.62 -14.22 -30.68
C ARG A 14 69.86 -14.89 -31.83
N ILE A 15 68.53 -14.84 -31.81
CA ILE A 15 67.66 -14.96 -33.00
C ILE A 15 66.67 -13.78 -32.97
N ARG A 16 66.35 -13.21 -34.13
CA ARG A 16 65.33 -12.17 -34.32
C ARG A 16 64.12 -12.76 -35.07
N LEU A 17 62.93 -12.70 -34.48
CA LEU A 17 61.65 -12.70 -35.17
C LEU A 17 60.75 -11.69 -34.42
N THR A 18 60.42 -10.52 -35.01
CA THR A 18 59.30 -10.26 -35.95
C THR A 18 57.93 -10.42 -35.31
N SER A 19 57.22 -9.29 -35.18
CA SER A 19 55.97 -9.16 -34.44
C SER A 19 54.77 -9.76 -35.17
N ALA A 20 53.94 -10.53 -34.44
CA ALA A 20 52.56 -10.82 -34.81
C ALA A 20 51.74 -11.08 -33.53
N LEU A 21 50.86 -10.14 -33.15
CA LEU A 21 49.88 -10.40 -32.08
C LEU A 21 48.67 -11.12 -32.70
N ALA A 22 48.60 -12.44 -32.49
CA ALA A 22 47.37 -13.19 -32.72
C ALA A 22 46.47 -13.07 -31.48
N ALA A 23 45.33 -12.38 -31.60
CA ALA A 23 44.33 -12.29 -30.53
C ALA A 23 43.54 -13.61 -30.46
N ALA A 24 43.80 -14.42 -29.43
CA ALA A 24 43.05 -15.65 -29.20
C ALA A 24 41.66 -15.35 -28.62
N VAL A 25 40.62 -15.48 -29.43
CA VAL A 25 39.23 -15.34 -28.99
C VAL A 25 38.79 -16.61 -28.25
N LEU A 26 38.74 -16.53 -26.92
CA LEU A 26 38.13 -17.58 -26.09
C LEU A 26 36.61 -17.53 -26.20
N ALA A 27 36.05 -18.36 -27.08
CA ALA A 27 34.61 -18.56 -27.19
C ALA A 27 34.09 -19.34 -25.98
N VAL A 28 33.50 -18.64 -25.01
CA VAL A 28 32.75 -19.26 -23.91
C VAL A 28 31.38 -19.67 -24.44
N PRO A 29 30.95 -20.95 -24.33
CA PRO A 29 29.62 -21.36 -24.73
C PRO A 29 28.58 -20.78 -23.76
N THR A 30 27.78 -19.83 -24.23
CA THR A 30 26.65 -19.28 -23.47
C THR A 30 25.51 -20.28 -23.40
N GLY A 31 25.64 -21.27 -22.51
CA GLY A 31 24.52 -22.14 -22.14
C GLY A 31 23.38 -21.29 -21.57
N LEU A 32 22.20 -21.38 -22.17
CA LEU A 32 21.02 -20.67 -21.70
C LEU A 32 20.57 -21.29 -20.37
N VAL A 33 21.00 -20.70 -19.25
CA VAL A 33 20.42 -21.01 -17.95
C VAL A 33 19.03 -20.39 -17.93
N VAL A 34 18.03 -21.17 -18.32
CA VAL A 34 16.63 -20.81 -18.12
C VAL A 34 16.41 -20.81 -16.61
N ALA A 35 16.48 -19.61 -16.01
CA ALA A 35 16.10 -19.41 -14.62
C ALA A 35 14.62 -19.77 -14.52
N ALA A 36 14.32 -20.89 -13.85
CA ALA A 36 12.95 -21.26 -13.55
C ALA A 36 12.29 -20.11 -12.79
N SER A 37 11.10 -19.70 -13.24
CA SER A 37 10.31 -18.69 -12.53
C SER A 37 10.15 -19.11 -11.07
N PRO A 38 10.25 -18.18 -10.09
CA PRO A 38 9.95 -18.53 -8.71
C PRO A 38 8.51 -19.02 -8.63
N ALA A 39 8.32 -20.23 -8.12
CA ALA A 39 6.99 -20.78 -7.90
C ALA A 39 6.23 -19.87 -6.94
N VAL A 40 5.02 -19.45 -7.33
CA VAL A 40 4.09 -18.78 -6.43
C VAL A 40 3.69 -19.81 -5.37
N ALA A 41 3.71 -19.44 -4.09
CA ALA A 41 3.44 -20.41 -3.03
C ALA A 41 1.97 -20.82 -3.01
N ALA A 42 1.71 -22.14 -2.95
CA ALA A 42 0.38 -22.71 -2.77
C ALA A 42 -0.37 -22.04 -1.61
N ALA A 43 -1.54 -21.46 -1.92
CA ALA A 43 -2.24 -20.53 -1.05
C ALA A 43 -3.18 -21.26 -0.10
N THR A 44 -3.07 -21.05 1.21
CA THR A 44 -3.99 -21.66 2.20
C THR A 44 -4.75 -20.60 2.98
N GLY A 45 -6.07 -20.71 3.03
CA GLY A 45 -6.95 -19.77 3.74
C GLY A 45 -8.43 -20.06 3.47
N ALA A 46 -9.29 -19.08 3.74
CA ALA A 46 -10.72 -19.19 3.43
C ALA A 46 -11.01 -18.91 1.94
N ILE A 47 -11.77 -19.80 1.28
CA ILE A 47 -12.49 -19.44 0.05
C ILE A 47 -13.81 -18.81 0.48
N THR A 48 -14.06 -17.58 0.05
CA THR A 48 -15.28 -16.83 0.37
C THR A 48 -16.09 -16.55 -0.90
N GLY A 49 -17.41 -16.40 -0.76
CA GLY A 49 -18.29 -16.19 -1.92
C GLY A 49 -19.66 -15.66 -1.54
N TYR A 50 -20.70 -16.32 -2.06
CA TYR A 50 -22.08 -15.83 -1.99
C TYR A 50 -22.55 -15.46 -0.57
N GLY A 51 -23.15 -14.28 -0.42
CA GLY A 51 -23.59 -13.75 0.88
C GLY A 51 -22.47 -13.47 1.88
N GLY A 52 -21.19 -13.42 1.45
CA GLY A 52 -20.04 -13.27 2.35
C GLY A 52 -19.73 -14.55 3.15
N LYS A 53 -20.24 -15.71 2.71
CA LYS A 53 -20.07 -17.00 3.37
C LYS A 53 -18.78 -17.69 2.91
N CYS A 54 -18.29 -18.60 3.75
CA CYS A 54 -17.13 -19.43 3.47
C CYS A 54 -17.55 -20.77 2.85
N VAL A 55 -16.69 -21.29 1.97
CA VAL A 55 -16.76 -22.69 1.51
C VAL A 55 -16.32 -23.58 2.67
N ASP A 56 -17.17 -24.53 3.06
CA ASP A 56 -17.11 -25.22 4.34
C ASP A 56 -17.31 -26.73 4.15
N VAL A 57 -16.46 -27.55 4.80
CA VAL A 57 -16.66 -29.00 4.90
C VAL A 57 -17.71 -29.28 5.99
N ALA A 58 -18.85 -29.83 5.59
CA ALA A 58 -20.00 -29.97 6.48
C ALA A 58 -19.66 -30.69 7.81
N ALA A 59 -19.97 -30.01 8.91
CA ALA A 59 -19.68 -30.45 10.30
C ALA A 59 -18.20 -30.80 10.57
N ALA A 60 -17.26 -30.23 9.79
CA ALA A 60 -15.83 -30.53 9.81
C ALA A 60 -15.48 -32.03 9.65
N ASN A 61 -16.38 -32.83 9.06
CA ASN A 61 -16.24 -34.28 8.99
C ASN A 61 -15.23 -34.70 7.89
N PRO A 62 -14.05 -35.26 8.24
CA PRO A 62 -13.01 -35.63 7.28
C PRO A 62 -13.28 -36.96 6.55
N ALA A 63 -14.51 -37.49 6.57
CA ALA A 63 -14.89 -38.65 5.77
C ALA A 63 -14.93 -38.36 4.26
N ASN A 64 -14.72 -39.38 3.43
CA ASN A 64 -15.02 -39.29 2.01
C ASN A 64 -16.53 -39.09 1.80
N ASN A 65 -16.87 -38.30 0.79
CA ASN A 65 -18.24 -37.94 0.43
C ASN A 65 -18.95 -37.02 1.46
N THR A 66 -18.25 -36.41 2.42
CA THR A 66 -18.80 -35.27 3.19
C THR A 66 -19.14 -34.12 2.25
N ALA A 67 -20.28 -33.45 2.48
CA ALA A 67 -20.72 -32.34 1.64
C ALA A 67 -19.79 -31.13 1.79
N VAL A 68 -19.62 -30.38 0.70
CA VAL A 68 -19.15 -28.99 0.77
C VAL A 68 -20.37 -28.08 0.69
N GLN A 69 -20.39 -27.06 1.55
CA GLN A 69 -21.53 -26.15 1.76
C GLN A 69 -21.05 -24.71 1.89
N LEU A 70 -21.99 -23.75 1.87
CA LEU A 70 -21.78 -22.44 2.47
C LEU A 70 -22.01 -22.51 3.98
N PHE A 71 -21.15 -21.84 4.73
CA PHE A 71 -21.35 -21.60 6.16
C PHE A 71 -20.81 -20.22 6.57
N THR A 72 -21.26 -19.71 7.72
CA THR A 72 -20.69 -18.49 8.31
C THR A 72 -19.19 -18.68 8.54
N CYS A 73 -18.40 -17.73 8.06
CA CYS A 73 -16.95 -17.76 8.22
C CYS A 73 -16.58 -17.78 9.71
N ASN A 74 -16.01 -18.90 10.15
CA ASN A 74 -15.69 -19.22 11.55
C ASN A 74 -14.20 -19.55 11.75
N GLY A 75 -13.42 -19.62 10.67
CA GLY A 75 -11.96 -19.84 10.71
C GLY A 75 -11.51 -21.26 11.04
N SER A 76 -12.45 -22.20 11.28
CA SER A 76 -12.14 -23.61 11.55
C SER A 76 -11.44 -24.29 10.38
N THR A 77 -10.79 -25.42 10.64
CA THR A 77 -10.09 -26.22 9.61
C THR A 77 -10.99 -26.75 8.50
N ALA A 78 -12.32 -26.77 8.71
CA ALA A 78 -13.31 -27.07 7.67
C ALA A 78 -13.41 -25.99 6.58
N GLN A 79 -12.89 -24.80 6.85
CA GLN A 79 -12.90 -23.64 5.95
C GLN A 79 -11.49 -23.23 5.49
N GLN A 80 -10.44 -23.94 5.94
CA GLN A 80 -9.06 -23.70 5.52
C GLN A 80 -8.76 -24.56 4.29
N TRP A 81 -8.81 -23.94 3.12
CA TRP A 81 -8.56 -24.57 1.82
C TRP A 81 -7.19 -24.19 1.29
N THR A 82 -6.37 -25.17 0.90
CA THR A 82 -5.15 -24.98 0.12
C THR A 82 -5.49 -25.05 -1.38
N VAL A 83 -5.28 -23.97 -2.11
CA VAL A 83 -5.23 -23.96 -3.57
C VAL A 83 -3.81 -24.33 -3.99
N ALA A 84 -3.66 -25.49 -4.64
CA ALA A 84 -2.35 -26.06 -5.01
C ALA A 84 -2.03 -25.84 -6.50
N ASP A 85 -0.74 -25.76 -6.81
CA ASP A 85 -0.22 -25.51 -8.17
C ASP A 85 -0.51 -26.67 -9.16
N ASP A 86 -0.91 -27.84 -8.64
CA ASP A 86 -1.38 -28.99 -9.41
C ASP A 86 -2.88 -28.94 -9.77
N GLY A 87 -3.53 -27.78 -9.58
CA GLY A 87 -4.93 -27.54 -9.94
C GLY A 87 -5.96 -28.13 -8.96
N THR A 88 -5.52 -28.76 -7.88
CA THR A 88 -6.42 -29.25 -6.82
C THR A 88 -6.65 -28.21 -5.73
N ILE A 89 -7.83 -28.25 -5.12
CA ILE A 89 -8.20 -27.43 -3.95
C ILE A 89 -8.44 -28.40 -2.79
N ARG A 90 -7.84 -28.16 -1.60
CA ARG A 90 -7.72 -29.17 -0.54
C ARG A 90 -8.11 -28.67 0.84
N ALA A 91 -8.90 -29.44 1.59
CA ALA A 91 -9.17 -29.20 3.02
C ALA A 91 -9.21 -30.53 3.79
N LEU A 92 -8.87 -30.51 5.08
CA LEU A 92 -8.82 -31.69 5.96
C LEU A 92 -8.02 -32.89 5.39
N GLY A 93 -7.00 -32.63 4.56
CA GLY A 93 -6.19 -33.66 3.89
C GLY A 93 -6.84 -34.30 2.65
N LYS A 94 -7.98 -33.79 2.19
CA LYS A 94 -8.76 -34.30 1.04
C LYS A 94 -8.94 -33.22 -0.03
N CYS A 95 -9.29 -33.65 -1.24
CA CYS A 95 -9.51 -32.79 -2.39
C CYS A 95 -10.99 -32.40 -2.54
N LEU A 96 -11.24 -31.18 -3.04
CA LEU A 96 -12.54 -30.67 -3.48
C LEU A 96 -12.98 -31.44 -4.73
N ASP A 97 -14.02 -32.24 -4.60
CA ASP A 97 -14.33 -33.37 -5.49
C ASP A 97 -15.77 -33.28 -6.00
N ILE A 98 -15.98 -33.55 -7.29
CA ILE A 98 -17.32 -33.65 -7.88
C ILE A 98 -17.79 -35.11 -7.77
N ALA A 99 -18.92 -35.31 -7.08
CA ALA A 99 -19.42 -36.64 -6.76
C ALA A 99 -19.57 -37.51 -8.02
N ALA A 100 -18.95 -38.70 -7.99
CA ALA A 100 -18.89 -39.68 -9.07
C ALA A 100 -18.37 -39.13 -10.42
N ALA A 101 -17.55 -38.07 -10.40
CA ALA A 101 -17.02 -37.38 -11.59
C ALA A 101 -18.11 -36.91 -12.59
N SER A 102 -19.33 -36.66 -12.10
CA SER A 102 -20.45 -36.26 -12.95
C SER A 102 -20.24 -34.90 -13.60
N THR A 103 -20.61 -34.78 -14.88
CA THR A 103 -20.56 -33.52 -15.63
C THR A 103 -21.92 -32.83 -15.74
N ALA A 104 -22.94 -33.30 -15.01
CA ALA A 104 -24.28 -32.72 -15.02
C ALA A 104 -24.41 -31.45 -14.16
N ASN A 105 -25.33 -30.56 -14.53
CA ASN A 105 -25.76 -29.48 -13.64
C ASN A 105 -26.42 -30.09 -12.38
N GLY A 106 -26.09 -29.56 -11.21
CA GLY A 106 -26.58 -30.08 -9.93
C GLY A 106 -25.82 -31.29 -9.38
N ALA A 107 -24.71 -31.69 -10.01
CA ALA A 107 -23.81 -32.65 -9.40
C ALA A 107 -23.17 -32.04 -8.13
N ARG A 108 -23.32 -32.76 -7.01
CA ARG A 108 -22.88 -32.34 -5.68
C ARG A 108 -21.35 -32.23 -5.60
N VAL A 109 -20.88 -31.17 -4.95
CA VAL A 109 -19.47 -31.02 -4.56
C VAL A 109 -19.27 -31.53 -3.13
N GLN A 110 -18.18 -32.26 -2.93
CA GLN A 110 -17.86 -32.99 -1.72
C GLN A 110 -16.34 -32.93 -1.46
N ILE A 111 -15.88 -33.55 -0.38
CA ILE A 111 -14.46 -33.92 -0.23
C ILE A 111 -14.24 -35.42 -0.44
N TYR A 112 -13.13 -35.76 -1.07
CA TYR A 112 -12.71 -37.13 -1.32
C TYR A 112 -11.17 -37.23 -1.28
N ASP A 113 -10.63 -38.43 -1.04
CA ASP A 113 -9.17 -38.66 -1.16
C ASP A 113 -8.63 -38.19 -2.50
N CYS A 114 -7.51 -37.48 -2.47
CA CYS A 114 -6.88 -36.94 -3.68
C CYS A 114 -6.43 -38.09 -4.59
N ASN A 115 -7.13 -38.27 -5.71
CA ASN A 115 -7.06 -39.45 -6.58
C ASN A 115 -6.55 -39.14 -8.00
N GLY A 116 -6.25 -37.87 -8.28
CA GLY A 116 -5.69 -37.42 -9.56
C GLY A 116 -6.70 -37.37 -10.73
N THR A 117 -7.99 -37.61 -10.48
CA THR A 117 -9.01 -37.52 -11.53
C THR A 117 -9.40 -36.08 -11.84
N GLY A 118 -9.95 -35.87 -13.04
CA GLY A 118 -10.48 -34.57 -13.47
C GLY A 118 -11.64 -34.04 -12.61
N ALA A 119 -12.26 -34.87 -11.77
CA ALA A 119 -13.29 -34.45 -10.81
C ALA A 119 -12.75 -33.56 -9.67
N GLN A 120 -11.43 -33.52 -9.48
CA GLN A 120 -10.75 -32.82 -8.39
C GLN A 120 -9.94 -31.60 -8.86
N GLN A 121 -10.04 -31.29 -10.16
CA GLN A 121 -9.31 -30.22 -10.84
C GLN A 121 -10.17 -28.95 -10.95
N TRP A 122 -9.60 -27.80 -10.59
CA TRP A 122 -10.30 -26.52 -10.54
C TRP A 122 -9.42 -25.39 -11.08
N SER A 123 -9.95 -24.65 -12.05
CA SER A 123 -9.30 -23.53 -12.73
C SER A 123 -9.97 -22.21 -12.31
N PRO A 124 -9.26 -21.32 -11.60
CA PRO A 124 -9.76 -19.98 -11.31
C PRO A 124 -9.85 -19.13 -12.58
N SER A 125 -11.02 -18.56 -12.87
CA SER A 125 -11.23 -17.70 -14.04
C SER A 125 -12.28 -16.63 -13.77
N ALA A 126 -11.93 -15.35 -13.94
CA ALA A 126 -12.82 -14.19 -13.74
C ALA A 126 -13.59 -14.17 -12.40
N GLY A 127 -13.00 -14.71 -11.33
CA GLY A 127 -13.65 -14.85 -10.02
C GLY A 127 -14.58 -16.06 -9.89
N GLN A 128 -14.62 -16.96 -10.88
CA GLN A 128 -15.29 -18.26 -10.79
C GLN A 128 -14.27 -19.39 -10.57
N LEU A 129 -14.73 -20.53 -10.03
CA LEU A 129 -13.96 -21.79 -9.99
C LEU A 129 -14.55 -22.75 -11.01
N VAL A 130 -13.85 -22.94 -12.14
CA VAL A 130 -14.30 -23.79 -13.25
C VAL A 130 -13.64 -25.17 -13.14
N ASN A 131 -14.42 -26.25 -13.11
CA ASN A 131 -13.87 -27.60 -13.27
C ASN A 131 -13.59 -27.87 -14.77
N PRO A 132 -12.33 -28.11 -15.19
CA PRO A 132 -11.99 -28.23 -16.61
C PRO A 132 -12.63 -29.43 -17.32
N THR A 133 -12.92 -30.51 -16.60
CA THR A 133 -13.48 -31.75 -17.19
C THR A 133 -14.98 -31.66 -17.49
N SER A 134 -15.74 -30.91 -16.69
CA SER A 134 -17.18 -30.67 -16.90
C SER A 134 -17.48 -29.36 -17.63
N GLY A 135 -16.54 -28.41 -17.66
CA GLY A 135 -16.78 -27.05 -18.16
C GLY A 135 -17.76 -26.25 -17.30
N LYS A 136 -17.88 -26.59 -16.01
CA LYS A 136 -18.89 -26.04 -15.10
C LYS A 136 -18.26 -25.36 -13.89
N CYS A 137 -18.99 -24.40 -13.34
CA CYS A 137 -18.56 -23.58 -12.23
C CYS A 137 -19.06 -24.12 -10.89
N LEU A 138 -18.26 -23.98 -9.84
CA LEU A 138 -18.70 -24.12 -8.46
C LEU A 138 -19.84 -23.13 -8.19
N ASP A 139 -20.95 -23.62 -7.66
CA ASP A 139 -22.23 -22.91 -7.58
C ASP A 139 -22.89 -23.16 -6.21
N ALA A 140 -23.33 -22.09 -5.56
CA ALA A 140 -24.15 -22.16 -4.36
C ALA A 140 -25.62 -22.39 -4.75
N THR A 141 -26.16 -23.53 -4.33
CA THR A 141 -27.45 -24.05 -4.80
C THR A 141 -28.61 -23.10 -4.52
N GLY A 142 -29.49 -22.93 -5.52
CA GLY A 142 -30.77 -22.19 -5.37
C GLY A 142 -30.61 -20.72 -4.95
N PRO A 143 -29.58 -20.02 -5.47
CA PRO A 143 -29.03 -18.77 -4.95
C PRO A 143 -29.28 -18.48 -3.47
N SER A 144 -28.93 -19.43 -2.60
CA SER A 144 -29.13 -19.31 -1.15
C SER A 144 -27.83 -18.94 -0.43
N SER A 145 -27.90 -17.98 0.49
CA SER A 145 -26.82 -17.59 1.39
C SER A 145 -27.01 -18.11 2.82
N ALA A 146 -27.97 -19.02 3.03
CA ALA A 146 -28.20 -19.67 4.31
C ALA A 146 -27.06 -20.65 4.65
N ASP A 147 -26.75 -20.76 5.95
CA ASP A 147 -25.78 -21.74 6.43
C ASP A 147 -26.29 -23.17 6.19
N GLY A 148 -25.43 -24.02 5.63
CA GLY A 148 -25.80 -25.35 5.17
C GLY A 148 -26.27 -25.43 3.71
N THR A 149 -26.26 -24.31 2.95
CA THR A 149 -26.56 -24.35 1.51
C THR A 149 -25.51 -25.22 0.78
N PRO A 150 -25.89 -26.34 0.14
CA PRO A 150 -24.92 -27.22 -0.53
C PRO A 150 -24.25 -26.54 -1.71
N LEU A 151 -22.98 -26.89 -1.97
CA LEU A 151 -22.31 -26.55 -3.22
C LEU A 151 -22.49 -27.66 -4.25
N GLN A 152 -22.68 -27.23 -5.49
CA GLN A 152 -22.87 -28.05 -6.68
C GLN A 152 -21.98 -27.52 -7.81
N ILE A 153 -21.93 -28.23 -8.94
CA ILE A 153 -21.50 -27.62 -10.21
C ILE A 153 -22.71 -27.22 -11.06
N TRP A 154 -22.59 -26.09 -11.73
CA TRP A 154 -23.60 -25.59 -12.67
C TRP A 154 -22.96 -24.95 -13.90
N SER A 155 -23.74 -24.76 -14.97
CA SER A 155 -23.28 -23.98 -16.13
C SER A 155 -22.81 -22.59 -15.67
N CYS A 156 -21.62 -22.17 -16.13
CA CYS A 156 -21.06 -20.88 -15.73
C CYS A 156 -21.93 -19.71 -16.24
N THR A 157 -22.48 -18.91 -15.32
CA THR A 157 -23.38 -17.78 -15.58
C THR A 157 -22.78 -16.43 -15.20
N GLY A 158 -21.69 -16.40 -14.42
CA GLY A 158 -21.12 -15.16 -13.87
C GLY A 158 -21.98 -14.51 -12.78
N THR A 159 -23.04 -15.17 -12.29
CA THR A 159 -23.87 -14.68 -11.19
C THR A 159 -23.16 -14.81 -9.85
N ALA A 160 -23.52 -13.96 -8.88
CA ALA A 160 -22.84 -13.88 -7.58
C ALA A 160 -22.81 -15.21 -6.80
N ASN A 161 -23.73 -16.14 -7.05
CA ASN A 161 -23.73 -17.48 -6.43
C ASN A 161 -22.66 -18.43 -7.01
N GLN A 162 -21.91 -17.99 -8.03
CA GLN A 162 -20.76 -18.67 -8.64
C GLN A 162 -19.47 -17.82 -8.55
N THR A 163 -19.47 -16.75 -7.74
CA THR A 163 -18.32 -15.86 -7.55
C THR A 163 -17.61 -16.18 -6.24
N TRP A 164 -16.30 -16.42 -6.32
CA TRP A 164 -15.45 -16.93 -5.25
C TRP A 164 -14.15 -16.12 -5.19
N ALA A 165 -13.83 -15.58 -4.02
CA ALA A 165 -12.51 -15.06 -3.70
C ALA A 165 -11.69 -16.17 -3.04
N LEU A 166 -10.56 -16.51 -3.66
CA LEU A 166 -9.66 -17.56 -3.22
C LEU A 166 -8.60 -17.03 -2.24
N PRO A 167 -8.01 -17.91 -1.40
CA PRO A 167 -6.77 -17.63 -0.71
C PRO A 167 -5.69 -17.14 -1.68
N THR A 168 -4.99 -16.07 -1.33
CA THR A 168 -3.83 -15.58 -2.10
C THR A 168 -2.55 -16.16 -1.53
N GLY A 169 -1.58 -16.49 -2.40
CA GLY A 169 -0.28 -17.09 -2.05
C GLY A 169 0.69 -16.19 -1.27
N GLY A 170 0.15 -15.20 -0.56
CA GLY A 170 0.87 -14.20 0.21
C GLY A 170 -0.10 -13.46 1.13
N GLY A 171 -0.28 -13.96 2.35
CA GLY A 171 -0.83 -13.17 3.46
C GLY A 171 -2.35 -12.95 3.48
N THR A 172 -3.17 -13.96 3.17
CA THR A 172 -4.61 -13.93 3.51
C THR A 172 -5.07 -15.14 4.33
N THR A 173 -4.52 -15.27 5.54
CA THR A 173 -5.44 -15.48 6.68
C THR A 173 -6.49 -14.37 6.58
N PRO A 174 -7.80 -14.64 6.74
CA PRO A 174 -8.68 -13.59 7.24
C PRO A 174 -8.00 -13.02 8.51
N PRO A 175 -8.01 -11.69 8.76
CA PRO A 175 -7.70 -11.25 10.10
C PRO A 175 -8.63 -12.05 11.03
N PRO A 176 -8.12 -12.62 12.14
CA PRO A 176 -9.00 -13.28 13.10
C PRO A 176 -10.04 -12.26 13.60
N SER A 177 -11.00 -12.70 14.40
CA SER A 177 -11.83 -11.80 15.20
C SER A 177 -10.97 -11.13 16.29
N GLY A 178 -10.02 -10.29 15.87
CA GLY A 178 -8.81 -9.97 16.63
C GLY A 178 -7.85 -9.02 15.88
N GLY A 179 -8.19 -7.73 15.89
CA GLY A 179 -7.22 -6.63 15.81
C GLY A 179 -6.71 -6.21 14.43
N PHE A 180 -5.93 -5.12 14.44
CA PHE A 180 -5.10 -4.67 13.33
C PHE A 180 -3.63 -5.14 13.48
N THR A 181 -2.87 -5.07 12.39
CA THR A 181 -1.42 -5.30 12.36
C THR A 181 -0.69 -4.07 12.90
N HIS A 182 0.20 -4.28 13.86
CA HIS A 182 0.78 -3.23 14.69
C HIS A 182 2.30 -3.41 14.95
N PRO A 183 3.12 -2.35 14.88
CA PRO A 183 2.82 -1.06 14.25
C PRO A 183 2.53 -1.25 12.75
N GLY A 184 1.56 -0.50 12.21
CA GLY A 184 1.12 -0.66 10.82
C GLY A 184 0.34 0.50 10.20
N VAL A 185 0.50 1.74 10.68
CA VAL A 185 0.04 2.95 9.97
C VAL A 185 1.19 3.53 9.15
N LEU A 186 1.03 3.55 7.83
CA LEU A 186 2.04 3.83 6.79
C LEU A 186 3.28 2.92 6.80
N VAL A 187 3.84 2.59 7.97
CA VAL A 187 5.04 1.75 8.12
C VAL A 187 4.80 0.56 9.04
N SER A 188 5.18 -0.63 8.57
CA SER A 188 5.10 -1.88 9.34
C SER A 188 6.37 -2.16 10.14
N ARG A 189 6.30 -3.04 11.15
CA ARG A 189 7.50 -3.53 11.85
C ARG A 189 8.55 -4.14 10.90
N GLY A 190 8.14 -4.93 9.90
CA GLY A 190 9.07 -5.50 8.92
C GLY A 190 9.79 -4.43 8.09
N GLN A 191 9.07 -3.38 7.69
CA GLN A 191 9.65 -2.24 7.00
C GLN A 191 10.63 -1.46 7.88
N LEU A 192 10.29 -1.24 9.15
CA LEU A 192 11.13 -0.52 10.12
C LEU A 192 12.40 -1.33 10.47
N ASP A 193 12.30 -2.65 10.64
CA ASP A 193 13.47 -3.52 10.87
C ASP A 193 14.39 -3.60 9.64
N PHE A 194 13.84 -3.61 8.41
CA PHE A 194 14.63 -3.46 7.19
C PHE A 194 15.41 -2.13 7.16
N VAL A 195 14.73 -1.00 7.44
CA VAL A 195 15.38 0.33 7.44
C VAL A 195 16.43 0.44 8.54
N ARG A 196 16.16 -0.08 9.75
CA ARG A 196 17.15 -0.19 10.83
C ARG A 196 18.43 -0.87 10.34
N GLY A 197 18.31 -2.02 9.69
CA GLY A 197 19.47 -2.74 9.13
C GLY A 197 20.20 -1.94 8.04
N ARG A 198 19.48 -1.21 7.19
CA ARG A 198 20.09 -0.35 6.16
C ARG A 198 20.84 0.86 6.75
N VAL A 199 20.27 1.52 7.75
CA VAL A 199 20.90 2.64 8.46
C VAL A 199 22.15 2.18 9.21
N GLN A 200 22.06 1.08 9.96
CA GLN A 200 23.19 0.50 10.70
C GLN A 200 24.32 0.03 9.78
N ALA A 201 24.01 -0.44 8.57
CA ALA A 201 25.00 -0.80 7.55
C ALA A 201 25.55 0.41 6.76
N GLY A 202 25.13 1.65 7.05
CA GLY A 202 25.54 2.84 6.28
C GLY A 202 25.05 2.86 4.83
N ALA A 203 24.05 2.03 4.48
CA ALA A 203 23.63 1.82 3.10
C ALA A 203 22.87 3.03 2.54
N GLN A 204 23.14 3.38 1.28
CA GLN A 204 22.43 4.46 0.57
C GLN A 204 21.18 3.93 -0.15
N PRO A 205 20.08 4.70 -0.19
CA PRO A 205 19.92 6.09 0.26
C PRO A 205 19.62 6.27 1.76
N TRP A 206 19.33 5.19 2.49
CA TRP A 206 18.81 5.22 3.86
C TRP A 206 19.72 5.98 4.84
N ALA A 207 21.03 5.81 4.77
CA ALA A 207 21.97 6.51 5.65
C ALA A 207 22.00 8.03 5.41
N ALA A 208 21.92 8.51 4.17
CA ALA A 208 21.78 9.94 3.89
C ALA A 208 20.43 10.49 4.35
N ALA A 209 19.34 9.75 4.13
CA ALA A 209 18.00 10.14 4.58
C ALA A 209 17.87 10.17 6.12
N TYR A 210 18.50 9.22 6.82
CA TYR A 210 18.62 9.23 8.27
C TYR A 210 19.43 10.43 8.78
N ASN A 211 20.59 10.70 8.18
CA ASN A 211 21.39 11.87 8.58
C ASN A 211 20.64 13.19 8.33
N GLN A 212 19.88 13.30 7.23
CA GLN A 212 18.99 14.44 6.96
C GLN A 212 17.88 14.57 8.02
N MET A 213 17.25 13.45 8.41
CA MET A 213 16.23 13.40 9.46
C MET A 213 16.79 13.88 10.82
N MET A 214 17.92 13.32 11.26
CA MET A 214 18.56 13.65 12.53
C MET A 214 19.15 15.07 12.56
N SER A 215 19.49 15.64 11.40
CA SER A 215 19.93 17.05 11.29
C SER A 215 18.77 18.04 11.29
N SER A 216 17.52 17.58 11.30
CA SER A 216 16.34 18.44 11.22
C SER A 216 15.88 18.96 12.59
N ARG A 217 15.20 20.11 12.58
CA ARG A 217 14.49 20.66 13.75
C ARG A 217 13.42 19.76 14.36
N TYR A 218 13.05 18.67 13.66
CA TYR A 218 12.06 17.70 14.11
C TYR A 218 12.66 16.57 14.97
N ALA A 219 13.95 16.28 14.85
CA ALA A 219 14.68 15.34 15.72
C ALA A 219 15.34 16.05 16.93
N SER A 220 14.84 17.23 17.29
CA SER A 220 15.47 18.07 18.32
C SER A 220 14.97 17.69 19.71
N LEU A 221 15.82 17.03 20.51
CA LEU A 221 15.51 16.71 21.91
C LEU A 221 15.27 17.96 22.78
N SER A 222 15.67 19.16 22.34
CA SER A 222 15.33 20.45 22.98
C SER A 222 14.04 21.10 22.46
N ARG A 223 13.29 20.46 21.55
CA ARG A 223 11.97 20.96 21.11
C ARG A 223 10.98 20.95 22.29
N THR A 224 10.31 22.08 22.47
CA THR A 224 9.16 22.23 23.37
C THR A 224 7.88 22.10 22.53
N PRO A 225 6.94 21.20 22.86
CA PRO A 225 5.66 21.14 22.17
C PRO A 225 4.81 22.37 22.49
N ALA A 226 3.96 22.78 21.53
CA ALA A 226 3.17 24.01 21.61
C ALA A 226 1.65 23.76 21.52
N PRO A 227 1.06 22.93 22.43
CA PRO A 227 -0.35 22.55 22.35
C PRO A 227 -1.30 23.71 22.64
N ARG A 228 -2.46 23.70 21.97
CA ARG A 228 -3.57 24.64 22.21
C ARG A 228 -4.87 23.90 22.51
N SER A 229 -5.71 24.48 23.36
CA SER A 229 -7.03 23.92 23.70
C SER A 229 -7.99 23.94 22.51
N VAL A 230 -7.95 25.01 21.71
CA VAL A 230 -8.59 25.09 20.40
C VAL A 230 -7.52 25.43 19.37
N VAL A 231 -7.46 24.65 18.28
CA VAL A 231 -6.63 24.93 17.11
C VAL A 231 -7.51 25.64 16.08
N GLU A 232 -7.32 26.96 15.94
CA GLU A 232 -8.11 27.79 15.02
C GLU A 232 -7.32 28.06 13.73
N CYS A 233 -7.90 27.63 12.62
CA CYS A 233 -7.33 27.67 11.28
C CYS A 233 -8.30 28.35 10.31
N GLY A 234 -8.17 29.67 10.16
CA GLY A 234 -8.91 30.42 9.16
C GLY A 234 -8.46 30.14 7.72
N SER A 235 -8.93 30.93 6.76
CA SER A 235 -8.62 30.71 5.33
C SER A 235 -7.12 30.77 5.07
N TYR A 236 -6.57 29.77 4.36
CA TYR A 236 -5.11 29.58 4.19
C TYR A 236 -4.33 29.51 5.51
N SER A 237 -4.99 29.13 6.61
CA SER A 237 -4.50 29.27 8.00
C SER A 237 -4.14 30.71 8.39
N ASN A 238 -5.02 31.65 8.05
CA ASN A 238 -5.06 32.99 8.64
C ASN A 238 -6.43 33.21 9.32
N PRO A 239 -6.52 33.30 10.67
CA PRO A 239 -5.41 33.19 11.63
C PRO A 239 -4.76 31.79 11.67
N ASN A 240 -3.51 31.75 12.13
CA ASN A 240 -2.73 30.52 12.38
C ASN A 240 -2.64 30.26 13.90
N ASN A 241 -3.78 29.98 14.53
CA ASN A 241 -3.87 29.79 15.97
C ASN A 241 -3.68 28.31 16.32
N GLY A 242 -2.48 27.79 16.06
CA GLY A 242 -2.07 26.42 16.40
C GLY A 242 -1.85 25.49 15.20
N CYS A 243 -2.22 25.88 13.98
CA CYS A 243 -2.23 24.99 12.81
C CYS A 243 -0.82 24.53 12.40
N THR A 244 0.16 25.42 12.46
CA THR A 244 1.58 25.04 12.27
C THR A 244 2.11 24.31 13.49
N ASP A 245 1.81 24.80 14.70
CA ASP A 245 2.26 24.23 15.97
C ASP A 245 1.94 22.71 16.06
N GLU A 246 0.66 22.36 15.86
CA GLU A 246 0.13 20.99 15.90
C GLU A 246 0.78 20.06 14.88
N ARG A 247 0.73 20.49 13.62
CA ARG A 247 1.14 19.68 12.46
C ARG A 247 2.65 19.44 12.46
N GLU A 248 3.42 20.39 12.96
CA GLU A 248 4.87 20.24 13.11
C GLU A 248 5.28 19.46 14.37
N ASP A 249 4.49 19.53 15.45
CA ASP A 249 4.65 18.63 16.59
C ASP A 249 4.30 17.18 16.23
N ALA A 250 3.30 16.94 15.38
CA ALA A 250 2.99 15.61 14.86
C ALA A 250 4.17 15.03 14.05
N ILE A 251 4.77 15.85 13.17
CA ILE A 251 5.98 15.45 12.42
C ILE A 251 7.17 15.25 13.36
N ALA A 252 7.36 16.07 14.40
CA ALA A 252 8.41 15.86 15.40
C ALA A 252 8.21 14.52 16.13
N ALA A 253 7.03 14.25 16.67
CA ALA A 253 6.73 12.98 17.34
C ALA A 253 6.98 11.74 16.45
N TYR A 254 6.66 11.81 15.16
CA TYR A 254 6.98 10.73 14.21
C TYR A 254 8.48 10.62 13.92
N THR A 255 9.17 11.77 13.79
CA THR A 255 10.63 11.84 13.62
C THR A 255 11.36 11.20 14.80
N ASP A 256 10.97 11.56 16.02
CA ASP A 256 11.52 11.02 17.25
C ASP A 256 11.16 9.53 17.42
N ALA A 257 9.97 9.09 17.01
CA ALA A 257 9.61 7.66 17.02
C ALA A 257 10.47 6.82 16.05
N LEU A 258 10.76 7.34 14.85
CA LEU A 258 11.70 6.73 13.90
C LEU A 258 13.14 6.73 14.43
N ALA A 259 13.58 7.85 15.02
CA ALA A 259 14.91 7.96 15.63
C ALA A 259 15.12 6.95 16.76
N TRP A 260 14.13 6.79 17.66
CA TRP A 260 14.07 5.71 18.64
C TRP A 260 14.23 4.35 17.98
N TYR A 261 13.41 4.05 16.97
CA TYR A 261 13.40 2.72 16.37
C TYR A 261 14.76 2.35 15.76
N PHE A 262 15.38 3.25 15.00
CA PHE A 262 16.62 2.93 14.28
C PHE A 262 17.87 2.91 15.18
N THR A 263 17.84 3.59 16.33
CA THR A 263 19.00 3.69 17.25
C THR A 263 18.89 2.84 18.52
N GLY A 264 17.68 2.65 19.07
CA GLY A 264 17.48 2.17 20.44
C GLY A 264 17.73 3.23 21.53
N ASP A 265 17.93 4.51 21.17
CA ASP A 265 18.11 5.59 22.13
C ASP A 265 16.76 6.05 22.70
N ALA A 266 16.47 5.61 23.92
CA ALA A 266 15.21 5.86 24.63
C ALA A 266 14.85 7.35 24.79
N ARG A 267 15.81 8.27 24.66
CA ARG A 267 15.54 9.73 24.75
C ARG A 267 14.59 10.20 23.65
N TYR A 268 14.67 9.60 22.45
CA TYR A 268 13.77 9.93 21.36
C TYR A 268 12.36 9.34 21.57
N ALA A 269 12.24 8.14 22.12
CA ALA A 269 10.93 7.60 22.52
C ALA A 269 10.26 8.48 23.59
N GLN A 270 11.04 8.93 24.57
CA GLN A 270 10.60 9.85 25.62
C GLN A 270 10.19 11.22 25.06
N LYS A 271 10.90 11.75 24.05
CA LYS A 271 10.50 13.00 23.36
C LYS A 271 9.20 12.83 22.56
N SER A 272 9.08 11.76 21.78
CA SER A 272 7.86 11.42 21.04
C SER A 272 6.64 11.33 21.99
N ILE A 273 6.80 10.61 23.10
CA ILE A 273 5.81 10.55 24.19
C ILE A 273 5.52 11.94 24.77
N GLN A 274 6.53 12.75 25.10
CA GLN A 274 6.35 14.09 25.67
C GLN A 274 5.48 14.98 24.75
N ILE A 275 5.71 14.93 23.44
CA ILE A 275 4.96 15.72 22.46
C ILE A 275 3.51 15.22 22.36
N MET A 276 3.30 13.91 22.19
CA MET A 276 1.97 13.30 22.13
C MET A 276 1.17 13.50 23.43
N ASP A 277 1.83 13.43 24.58
CA ASP A 277 1.22 13.63 25.89
C ASP A 277 0.81 15.07 26.14
N ALA A 278 1.59 16.05 25.66
CA ALA A 278 1.28 17.47 25.78
C ALA A 278 0.03 17.84 24.96
N TRP A 279 -0.07 17.37 23.72
CA TRP A 279 -1.27 17.61 22.89
C TRP A 279 -2.50 16.89 23.46
N SER A 280 -2.39 15.62 23.82
CA SER A 280 -3.52 14.84 24.37
C SER A 280 -3.98 15.27 25.76
N ALA A 281 -3.19 16.04 26.50
CA ALA A 281 -3.62 16.68 27.75
C ALA A 281 -4.36 18.01 27.53
N THR A 282 -4.35 18.57 26.32
CA THR A 282 -4.67 19.99 26.09
C THR A 282 -5.76 20.22 25.03
N ILE A 283 -5.66 19.59 23.85
CA ILE A 283 -6.55 19.91 22.72
C ILE A 283 -7.97 19.37 22.91
N THR A 284 -8.96 20.19 22.55
CA THR A 284 -10.39 19.88 22.67
C THR A 284 -11.16 20.09 21.36
N ALA A 285 -10.72 20.99 20.47
CA ALA A 285 -11.41 21.25 19.20
C ALA A 285 -10.49 21.85 18.12
N HIS A 286 -10.92 21.69 16.86
CA HIS A 286 -10.42 22.42 15.69
C HIS A 286 -11.51 23.37 15.16
N THR A 287 -11.15 24.59 14.79
CA THR A 287 -12.11 25.62 14.33
C THR A 287 -11.58 26.43 13.13
N GLY A 288 -12.47 27.17 12.45
CA GLY A 288 -12.14 27.93 11.25
C GLY A 288 -12.26 27.11 9.96
N SER A 289 -12.27 27.79 8.80
CA SER A 289 -12.59 27.18 7.50
C SER A 289 -11.55 26.18 6.97
N ASN A 290 -10.31 26.24 7.46
CA ASN A 290 -9.23 25.32 7.09
C ASN A 290 -9.02 24.19 8.11
N ALA A 291 -9.83 24.13 9.18
CA ALA A 291 -9.76 23.06 10.18
C ALA A 291 -9.81 21.64 9.58
N PRO A 292 -10.74 21.27 8.67
CA PRO A 292 -10.84 19.89 8.20
C PRO A 292 -9.56 19.36 7.53
N LEU A 293 -8.88 20.22 6.76
CA LEU A 293 -7.61 19.88 6.11
C LEU A 293 -6.45 19.85 7.10
N GLN A 294 -6.36 20.82 8.02
CA GLN A 294 -5.29 20.86 9.03
C GLN A 294 -5.38 19.67 10.00
N THR A 295 -6.59 19.34 10.49
CA THR A 295 -6.85 18.13 11.28
C THR A 295 -6.50 16.87 10.50
N GLY A 296 -6.79 16.85 9.19
CA GLY A 296 -6.37 15.78 8.28
C GLY A 296 -4.85 15.61 8.23
N TRP A 297 -4.09 16.68 8.00
CA TRP A 297 -2.63 16.63 8.00
C TRP A 297 -2.08 16.15 9.34
N ALA A 298 -2.52 16.70 10.47
CA ALA A 298 -2.07 16.28 11.79
C ALA A 298 -2.42 14.81 12.11
N ALA A 299 -3.68 14.39 11.97
CA ALA A 299 -4.12 13.02 12.25
C ALA A 299 -3.71 11.97 11.21
N SER A 300 -3.13 12.36 10.07
CA SER A 300 -2.43 11.42 9.19
C SER A 300 -1.04 11.03 9.71
N VAL A 301 -0.41 11.89 10.54
CA VAL A 301 0.93 11.67 11.10
C VAL A 301 0.89 11.18 12.55
N TRP A 302 -0.01 11.72 13.39
CA TRP A 302 -0.13 11.35 14.82
C TRP A 302 -0.20 9.83 15.06
N PRO A 303 -1.00 9.04 14.33
CA PRO A 303 -1.04 7.59 14.53
C PRO A 303 0.27 6.91 14.14
N ARG A 304 1.01 7.39 13.12
CA ARG A 304 2.31 6.80 12.72
C ARG A 304 3.33 6.84 13.87
N ALA A 305 3.39 7.97 14.59
CA ALA A 305 4.21 8.12 15.78
C ALA A 305 3.73 7.19 16.91
N ALA A 306 2.42 7.24 17.19
CA ALA A 306 1.80 6.53 18.29
C ALA A 306 1.87 5.00 18.14
N GLU A 307 1.72 4.48 16.93
CA GLU A 307 1.94 3.07 16.57
C GLU A 307 3.35 2.61 16.93
N ILE A 308 4.37 3.33 16.44
CA ILE A 308 5.77 2.99 16.67
C ILE A 308 6.08 3.02 18.17
N ILE A 309 5.57 3.98 18.93
CA ILE A 309 5.79 4.03 20.38
C ILE A 309 5.01 2.93 21.11
N LYS A 310 3.69 2.84 20.95
CA LYS A 310 2.77 1.92 21.67
C LYS A 310 3.20 0.45 21.53
N TYR A 311 3.75 0.07 20.38
CA TYR A 311 4.07 -1.32 20.05
C TYR A 311 5.57 -1.62 19.94
N THR A 312 6.46 -0.69 20.31
CA THR A 312 7.92 -0.94 20.28
C THR A 312 8.71 -0.36 21.46
N TYR A 313 8.15 0.60 22.22
CA TYR A 313 8.75 1.10 23.45
C TYR A 313 8.15 0.43 24.69
N THR A 314 8.86 0.42 25.81
CA THR A 314 8.53 -0.41 26.99
C THR A 314 7.39 0.12 27.85
N SER A 315 7.09 1.43 27.81
CA SER A 315 5.98 2.02 28.57
C SER A 315 5.54 3.37 28.02
N TRP A 316 4.22 3.54 27.84
CA TRP A 316 3.59 4.84 27.57
C TRP A 316 2.27 4.92 28.37
N PRO A 317 2.31 5.38 29.64
CA PRO A 317 1.15 5.34 30.54
C PRO A 317 -0.08 6.12 30.05
N ASN A 318 0.16 7.15 29.23
CA ASN A 318 -0.86 8.07 28.73
C ASN A 318 -1.45 7.66 27.36
N ALA A 319 -1.06 6.50 26.79
CA ALA A 319 -1.54 6.03 25.49
C ALA A 319 -3.08 6.03 25.36
N ASN A 320 -3.80 5.70 26.44
CA ASN A 320 -5.27 5.74 26.47
C ASN A 320 -5.85 7.17 26.39
N ARG A 321 -5.14 8.18 26.95
CA ARG A 321 -5.52 9.59 26.78
C ARG A 321 -5.29 10.04 25.33
N PHE A 322 -4.19 9.63 24.71
CA PHE A 322 -3.92 9.91 23.31
C PHE A 322 -4.94 9.24 22.36
N ALA A 323 -5.31 7.98 22.63
CA ALA A 323 -6.41 7.32 21.93
C ALA A 323 -7.75 8.05 22.10
N THR A 324 -8.04 8.56 23.31
CA THR A 324 -9.23 9.37 23.58
C THR A 324 -9.21 10.70 22.81
N MET A 325 -8.06 11.38 22.75
CA MET A 325 -7.86 12.60 21.95
C MET A 325 -8.15 12.35 20.47
N LEU A 326 -7.56 11.31 19.87
CA LEU A 326 -7.81 10.96 18.47
C LEU A 326 -9.29 10.62 18.21
N ARG A 327 -9.92 9.82 19.07
CA ARG A 327 -11.32 9.38 18.93
C ARG A 327 -12.32 10.53 19.10
N ASN A 328 -12.06 11.48 19.99
CA ASN A 328 -13.04 12.51 20.37
C ASN A 328 -12.81 13.88 19.73
N VAL A 329 -11.57 14.23 19.36
CA VAL A 329 -11.24 15.55 18.80
C VAL A 329 -11.02 15.46 17.28
N TYR A 330 -10.11 14.60 16.83
CA TYR A 330 -9.70 14.55 15.43
C TYR A 330 -10.69 13.75 14.56
N LEU A 331 -11.08 12.56 15.02
CA LEU A 331 -11.88 11.64 14.22
C LEU A 331 -13.26 12.18 13.81
N PRO A 332 -14.02 12.91 14.66
CA PRO A 332 -15.29 13.50 14.25
C PRO A 332 -15.17 14.51 13.11
N VAL A 333 -14.03 15.20 13.00
CA VAL A 333 -13.73 16.15 11.91
C VAL A 333 -13.42 15.41 10.61
N VAL A 334 -12.56 14.38 10.66
CA VAL A 334 -12.02 13.76 9.43
C VAL A 334 -12.88 12.64 8.85
N ARG A 335 -13.59 11.85 9.67
CA ARG A 335 -14.26 10.59 9.24
C ARG A 335 -15.35 10.78 8.17
N ASN A 336 -15.95 11.97 8.11
CA ASN A 336 -17.03 12.27 7.17
C ASN A 336 -16.51 12.78 5.80
N GLY A 337 -15.22 13.04 5.66
CA GLY A 337 -14.63 13.58 4.43
C GLY A 337 -14.94 15.06 4.19
N SER A 338 -14.83 15.51 2.94
CA SER A 338 -14.89 16.94 2.58
C SER A 338 -15.65 17.20 1.29
N ASN A 339 -16.50 18.23 1.34
CA ASN A 339 -17.19 18.79 0.18
C ASN A 339 -16.37 19.90 -0.52
N SER A 340 -15.15 20.22 -0.05
CA SER A 340 -14.37 21.36 -0.54
C SER A 340 -13.56 21.03 -1.80
N ASN A 341 -12.66 20.05 -1.74
CA ASN A 341 -11.76 19.69 -2.84
C ASN A 341 -11.28 18.24 -2.69
N GLY A 342 -10.87 17.61 -3.80
CA GLY A 342 -10.56 16.18 -3.79
C GLY A 342 -9.33 15.83 -2.94
N ASN A 343 -8.32 16.70 -2.92
CA ASN A 343 -7.14 16.50 -2.07
C ASN A 343 -7.46 16.60 -0.55
N TRP A 344 -8.49 17.37 -0.17
CA TRP A 344 -8.94 17.48 1.22
C TRP A 344 -9.53 16.16 1.71
N GLU A 345 -10.49 15.61 0.96
CA GLU A 345 -11.13 14.35 1.37
C GLU A 345 -10.14 13.17 1.36
N LEU A 346 -9.19 13.10 0.41
CA LEU A 346 -8.14 12.08 0.44
C LEU A 346 -7.26 12.18 1.70
N THR A 347 -6.81 13.40 2.05
CA THR A 347 -6.03 13.65 3.28
C THR A 347 -6.83 13.27 4.53
N MET A 348 -8.12 13.61 4.58
CA MET A 348 -8.99 13.27 5.71
C MET A 348 -9.28 11.77 5.79
N MET A 349 -9.30 11.05 4.66
CA MET A 349 -9.39 9.59 4.66
C MET A 349 -8.08 8.92 5.09
N GLU A 350 -6.92 9.48 4.76
CA GLU A 350 -5.64 9.00 5.33
C GLU A 350 -5.64 9.13 6.86
N ALA A 351 -6.04 10.30 7.37
CA ALA A 351 -6.20 10.54 8.80
C ALA A 351 -7.20 9.58 9.46
N ALA A 352 -8.37 9.36 8.84
CA ALA A 352 -9.39 8.46 9.35
C ALA A 352 -8.92 7.00 9.35
N VAL A 353 -8.26 6.53 8.29
CA VAL A 353 -7.70 5.17 8.18
C VAL A 353 -6.60 4.94 9.21
N GLY A 354 -5.62 5.84 9.30
CA GLY A 354 -4.53 5.71 10.27
C GLY A 354 -5.01 5.79 11.72
N THR A 355 -5.96 6.68 11.99
CA THR A 355 -6.61 6.78 13.31
C THR A 355 -7.40 5.51 13.65
N ALA A 356 -8.15 4.96 12.70
CA ALA A 356 -8.95 3.76 12.91
C ALA A 356 -8.09 2.53 13.26
N VAL A 357 -6.93 2.36 12.60
CA VAL A 357 -5.94 1.32 12.94
C VAL A 357 -5.49 1.45 14.39
N PHE A 358 -4.93 2.59 14.79
CA PHE A 358 -4.38 2.80 16.15
C PHE A 358 -5.43 2.65 17.27
N LEU A 359 -6.70 2.91 16.96
CA LEU A 359 -7.85 2.86 17.86
C LEU A 359 -8.61 1.51 17.87
N ASP A 360 -8.13 0.51 17.11
CA ASP A 360 -8.78 -0.78 16.86
C ASP A 360 -10.23 -0.65 16.32
N ASP A 361 -10.51 0.41 15.56
CA ASP A 361 -11.86 0.81 15.13
C ASP A 361 -12.18 0.33 13.70
N ARG A 362 -12.50 -0.97 13.57
CA ARG A 362 -12.74 -1.60 12.26
C ARG A 362 -13.88 -0.96 11.46
N ALA A 363 -14.95 -0.52 12.13
CA ALA A 363 -16.09 0.11 11.47
C ALA A 363 -15.72 1.46 10.81
N VAL A 364 -14.92 2.27 11.51
CA VAL A 364 -14.40 3.54 10.98
C VAL A 364 -13.43 3.28 9.81
N TYR A 365 -12.56 2.27 9.94
CA TYR A 365 -11.63 1.90 8.86
C TYR A 365 -12.37 1.50 7.57
N ASP A 366 -13.38 0.63 7.65
CA ASP A 366 -14.12 0.20 6.45
C ASP A 366 -14.93 1.34 5.81
N ALA A 367 -15.53 2.21 6.62
CA ALA A 367 -16.20 3.42 6.12
C ALA A 367 -15.22 4.38 5.41
N ALA A 368 -14.04 4.61 6.02
CA ALA A 368 -13.01 5.48 5.45
C ALA A 368 -12.42 4.91 4.15
N VAL A 369 -12.12 3.60 4.09
CA VAL A 369 -11.64 2.94 2.86
C VAL A 369 -12.70 2.97 1.74
N SER A 370 -13.98 2.80 2.08
CA SER A 370 -15.08 2.90 1.09
C SER A 370 -15.17 4.30 0.48
N ARG A 371 -15.11 5.36 1.31
CA ARG A 371 -15.08 6.76 0.84
C ARG A 371 -13.80 7.07 0.07
N PHE A 372 -12.65 6.59 0.53
CA PHE A 372 -11.34 6.71 -0.14
C PHE A 372 -11.34 6.16 -1.55
N LEU A 373 -11.84 4.94 -1.78
CA LEU A 373 -11.86 4.31 -3.10
C LEU A 373 -12.68 5.13 -4.12
N ASN A 374 -13.86 5.61 -3.69
CA ASN A 374 -14.70 6.51 -4.49
C ASN A 374 -14.00 7.84 -4.78
N ARG A 375 -13.37 8.47 -3.77
CA ARG A 375 -12.66 9.74 -3.98
C ARG A 375 -11.41 9.58 -4.84
N THR A 376 -10.69 8.46 -4.75
CA THR A 376 -9.53 8.17 -5.61
C THR A 376 -9.96 8.10 -7.08
N ARG A 377 -11.13 7.49 -7.34
CA ARG A 377 -11.77 7.49 -8.66
C ARG A 377 -12.14 8.90 -9.13
N ALA A 378 -12.67 9.73 -8.23
CA ALA A 378 -13.08 11.12 -8.52
C ALA A 378 -11.92 12.14 -8.55
N PHE A 379 -10.70 11.75 -8.16
CA PHE A 379 -9.55 12.66 -8.08
C PHE A 379 -8.54 12.48 -9.21
N VAL A 380 -8.33 11.25 -9.69
CA VAL A 380 -7.46 10.93 -10.85
C VAL A 380 -8.31 10.32 -11.94
N TYR A 381 -8.31 10.89 -13.14
CA TYR A 381 -9.07 10.39 -14.28
C TYR A 381 -8.39 9.22 -14.98
N LEU A 382 -9.19 8.26 -15.44
CA LEU A 382 -8.82 7.27 -16.45
C LEU A 382 -9.88 7.25 -17.57
N PRO A 383 -9.53 6.96 -18.83
CA PRO A 383 -10.50 6.79 -19.92
C PRO A 383 -11.59 5.74 -19.67
N SER A 384 -11.38 4.82 -18.72
CA SER A 384 -12.38 3.84 -18.26
C SER A 384 -13.52 4.45 -17.43
N ASP A 385 -13.47 5.74 -17.09
CA ASP A 385 -14.58 6.45 -16.45
C ASP A 385 -15.62 6.97 -17.46
N GLY A 386 -15.28 7.01 -18.75
CA GLY A 386 -16.09 7.62 -19.81
C GLY A 386 -15.50 8.94 -20.30
N ALA A 387 -16.31 9.76 -20.96
CA ALA A 387 -15.86 11.02 -21.57
C ALA A 387 -15.59 12.15 -20.57
N LEU A 388 -15.98 11.98 -19.30
CA LEU A 388 -15.82 12.94 -18.21
C LEU A 388 -15.34 12.21 -16.95
N PRO A 389 -14.66 12.91 -16.02
CA PRO A 389 -14.34 12.38 -14.70
C PRO A 389 -15.56 11.89 -13.93
N TYR A 390 -15.36 10.80 -13.17
CA TYR A 390 -16.32 10.33 -12.18
C TYR A 390 -16.52 11.37 -11.07
N THR A 391 -17.77 11.65 -10.71
CA THR A 391 -18.14 12.56 -9.63
C THR A 391 -18.55 11.78 -8.38
N MET A 392 -18.39 12.39 -7.21
CA MET A 392 -18.83 11.75 -5.96
C MET A 392 -20.36 11.76 -5.87
N PRO A 393 -21.02 10.67 -5.45
CA PRO A 393 -22.46 10.66 -5.22
C PRO A 393 -22.89 11.77 -4.26
N GLY A 394 -23.87 12.59 -4.68
CA GLY A 394 -24.35 13.74 -3.90
C GLY A 394 -23.47 15.00 -3.97
N SER A 395 -22.51 15.09 -4.89
CA SER A 395 -21.67 16.29 -5.06
C SER A 395 -22.33 17.46 -5.80
N GLY A 396 -23.46 17.25 -6.50
CA GLY A 396 -24.10 18.28 -7.32
C GLY A 396 -23.25 18.71 -8.53
N LEU A 397 -22.48 17.77 -9.08
CA LEU A 397 -21.66 17.95 -10.28
C LEU A 397 -22.29 17.10 -11.39
N ASP A 398 -23.46 17.53 -11.86
CA ASP A 398 -24.37 16.71 -12.67
C ASP A 398 -24.28 17.07 -14.17
N THR A 399 -23.65 18.20 -14.51
CA THR A 399 -23.40 18.64 -15.90
C THR A 399 -21.91 18.69 -16.24
N SER A 400 -21.60 18.60 -17.54
CA SER A 400 -20.23 18.74 -18.06
C SER A 400 -19.57 20.06 -17.67
N ALA A 401 -20.35 21.15 -17.56
CA ALA A 401 -19.84 22.48 -17.22
C ALA A 401 -19.40 22.56 -15.74
N GLU A 402 -20.18 21.98 -14.83
CA GLU A 402 -19.83 21.90 -13.40
C GLU A 402 -18.60 21.00 -13.17
N ILE A 403 -18.54 19.87 -13.88
CA ILE A 403 -17.39 18.95 -13.82
C ILE A 403 -16.11 19.63 -14.32
N ILE A 404 -16.16 20.30 -15.48
CA ILE A 404 -15.02 21.04 -16.04
C ILE A 404 -14.63 22.21 -15.11
N GLY A 405 -15.60 22.91 -14.50
CA GLY A 405 -15.33 23.95 -13.51
C GLY A 405 -14.61 23.42 -12.26
N TYR A 406 -15.06 22.30 -11.71
CA TYR A 406 -14.43 21.63 -10.57
C TYR A 406 -13.01 21.11 -10.88
N TRP A 407 -12.79 20.68 -12.13
CA TRP A 407 -11.49 20.34 -12.70
C TRP A 407 -10.73 21.57 -13.24
N GLN A 408 -10.95 22.74 -12.64
CA GLN A 408 -10.16 23.96 -12.85
C GLN A 408 -10.15 24.47 -14.31
N GLY A 409 -11.28 24.28 -15.01
CA GLY A 409 -11.45 24.65 -16.42
C GLY A 409 -10.91 23.62 -17.42
N GLN A 410 -10.33 22.51 -16.96
CA GLN A 410 -9.76 21.49 -17.84
C GLN A 410 -10.86 20.68 -18.52
N SER A 411 -10.92 20.73 -19.85
CA SER A 411 -11.94 20.06 -20.68
C SER A 411 -11.45 18.84 -21.45
N THR A 412 -10.13 18.64 -21.54
CA THR A 412 -9.50 17.49 -22.21
C THR A 412 -8.92 16.54 -21.16
N PHE A 413 -9.53 15.37 -20.99
CA PHE A 413 -9.18 14.41 -19.93
C PHE A 413 -8.34 13.26 -20.47
N VAL A 414 -7.18 13.00 -19.85
CA VAL A 414 -6.24 11.92 -20.23
C VAL A 414 -5.79 11.16 -18.98
N ALA A 415 -5.39 9.89 -19.15
CA ALA A 415 -5.01 9.02 -18.02
C ALA A 415 -3.94 9.67 -17.12
N GLY A 416 -4.21 9.71 -15.82
CA GLY A 416 -3.29 10.28 -14.82
C GLY A 416 -3.42 11.78 -14.59
N LEU A 417 -4.25 12.50 -15.37
CA LEU A 417 -4.69 13.85 -15.04
C LEU A 417 -5.46 13.83 -13.70
N ALA A 418 -5.23 14.83 -12.85
CA ALA A 418 -5.87 14.95 -11.54
C ALA A 418 -6.72 16.24 -11.41
N GLN A 419 -7.67 16.23 -10.48
CA GLN A 419 -8.64 17.32 -10.29
C GLN A 419 -8.01 18.67 -9.95
N GLU A 420 -6.80 18.67 -9.37
CA GLU A 420 -6.05 19.88 -8.99
C GLU A 420 -4.97 20.26 -10.02
N THR A 421 -4.74 19.48 -11.09
CA THR A 421 -3.56 19.62 -11.98
C THR A 421 -3.42 21.04 -12.56
N CYS A 422 -4.53 21.65 -12.97
CA CYS A 422 -4.55 22.99 -13.58
C CYS A 422 -4.65 24.14 -12.57
N ARG A 423 -4.75 23.84 -11.27
CA ARG A 423 -4.51 24.80 -10.20
C ARG A 423 -3.02 24.83 -9.88
N ASP A 424 -2.51 23.73 -9.31
CA ASP A 424 -1.08 23.53 -9.08
C ASP A 424 -0.71 22.07 -8.73
N PHE A 425 0.56 21.76 -8.91
CA PHE A 425 1.12 20.45 -8.59
C PHE A 425 1.29 20.21 -7.09
N VAL A 426 1.24 21.24 -6.24
CA VAL A 426 1.40 21.11 -4.79
C VAL A 426 0.17 20.43 -4.19
N HIS A 427 -1.02 20.95 -4.46
CA HIS A 427 -2.31 20.37 -4.05
C HIS A 427 -2.61 19.05 -4.76
N THR A 428 -2.16 18.91 -6.01
CA THR A 428 -2.19 17.62 -6.71
C THR A 428 -1.33 16.57 -5.97
N GLY A 429 -0.14 16.96 -5.53
CA GLY A 429 0.78 16.11 -4.77
C GLY A 429 0.16 15.59 -3.48
N TYR A 430 -0.58 16.43 -2.73
CA TYR A 430 -1.26 16.01 -1.49
C TYR A 430 -2.27 14.87 -1.71
N GLY A 431 -3.03 14.90 -2.81
CA GLY A 431 -3.94 13.81 -3.14
C GLY A 431 -3.19 12.53 -3.53
N ILE A 432 -2.09 12.64 -4.29
CA ILE A 432 -1.29 11.49 -4.73
C ILE A 432 -0.54 10.83 -3.56
N SER A 433 -0.01 11.60 -2.60
CA SER A 433 0.58 11.03 -1.38
C SER A 433 -0.49 10.32 -0.54
N ALA A 434 -1.65 10.93 -0.29
CA ALA A 434 -2.72 10.30 0.46
C ALA A 434 -3.24 8.99 -0.20
N ILE A 435 -3.30 8.93 -1.54
CA ILE A 435 -3.59 7.68 -2.28
C ILE A 435 -2.51 6.62 -2.02
N SER A 436 -1.23 7.02 -2.04
CA SER A 436 -0.11 6.12 -1.74
C SER A 436 -0.16 5.60 -0.31
N HIS A 437 -0.44 6.47 0.67
CA HIS A 437 -0.40 6.19 2.10
C HIS A 437 -1.56 5.31 2.58
N VAL A 438 -2.78 5.53 2.06
CA VAL A 438 -3.93 4.68 2.38
C VAL A 438 -3.81 3.31 1.73
N ALA A 439 -3.33 3.23 0.48
CA ALA A 439 -3.07 1.94 -0.17
C ALA A 439 -2.00 1.14 0.60
N GLU A 440 -0.92 1.80 1.03
CA GLU A 440 0.17 1.16 1.75
C GLU A 440 -0.24 0.73 3.17
N THR A 441 -0.90 1.62 3.92
CA THR A 441 -1.48 1.27 5.23
C THR A 441 -2.42 0.08 5.10
N SER A 442 -3.33 0.09 4.12
CA SER A 442 -4.31 -0.99 3.94
C SER A 442 -3.64 -2.33 3.60
N ARG A 443 -2.59 -2.31 2.76
CA ARG A 443 -1.78 -3.50 2.45
C ARG A 443 -1.13 -4.08 3.71
N ILE A 444 -0.57 -3.23 4.59
CA ILE A 444 0.00 -3.66 5.88
C ILE A 444 -1.10 -4.28 6.77
N GLN A 445 -2.34 -3.80 6.67
CA GLN A 445 -3.53 -4.36 7.33
C GLN A 445 -4.16 -5.57 6.62
N GLY A 446 -3.43 -6.24 5.71
CA GLY A 446 -3.90 -7.43 4.98
C GLY A 446 -4.99 -7.15 3.94
N ARG A 447 -5.29 -5.88 3.65
CA ARG A 447 -6.28 -5.45 2.64
C ARG A 447 -5.57 -4.76 1.48
N ASP A 448 -5.19 -5.53 0.48
CA ASP A 448 -4.67 -4.95 -0.76
C ASP A 448 -5.74 -4.06 -1.44
N LEU A 449 -5.35 -2.85 -1.80
CA LEU A 449 -6.14 -1.87 -2.56
C LEU A 449 -5.51 -1.52 -3.92
N TYR A 450 -4.30 -2.01 -4.21
CA TYR A 450 -3.61 -1.73 -5.48
C TYR A 450 -4.35 -2.26 -6.72
N PRO A 451 -5.14 -3.35 -6.69
CA PRO A 451 -6.03 -3.70 -7.80
C PRO A 451 -7.08 -2.62 -8.14
N GLN A 452 -7.52 -1.83 -7.16
CA GLN A 452 -8.54 -0.79 -7.33
C GLN A 452 -7.94 0.60 -7.59
N VAL A 453 -6.79 0.94 -6.98
CA VAL A 453 -6.19 2.29 -7.08
C VAL A 453 -4.84 2.34 -7.81
N GLY A 454 -4.17 1.20 -8.00
CA GLY A 454 -2.79 1.14 -8.48
C GLY A 454 -2.60 1.73 -9.87
N GLU A 455 -3.50 1.47 -10.82
CA GLU A 455 -3.42 2.07 -12.16
C GLU A 455 -3.60 3.59 -12.13
N ARG A 456 -4.53 4.11 -11.31
CA ARG A 456 -4.71 5.56 -11.10
C ARG A 456 -3.45 6.17 -10.50
N LEU A 457 -2.90 5.55 -9.47
CA LEU A 457 -1.67 6.00 -8.81
C LEU A 457 -0.47 5.99 -9.77
N ARG A 458 -0.29 4.90 -10.54
CA ARG A 458 0.78 4.74 -11.53
C ARG A 458 0.71 5.80 -12.63
N GLN A 459 -0.47 6.03 -13.18
CA GLN A 459 -0.69 7.05 -14.22
C GLN A 459 -0.53 8.47 -13.66
N ALA A 460 -1.08 8.78 -12.48
CA ALA A 460 -0.94 10.09 -11.85
C ALA A 460 0.52 10.43 -11.53
N LEU A 461 1.27 9.50 -10.94
CA LEU A 461 2.70 9.65 -10.70
C LEU A 461 3.47 9.82 -12.00
N GLY A 462 3.19 9.03 -13.03
CA GLY A 462 3.86 9.11 -14.33
C GLY A 462 3.61 10.44 -15.05
N PHE A 463 2.35 10.90 -15.07
CA PHE A 463 1.90 12.16 -15.66
C PHE A 463 2.52 13.37 -14.96
N HIS A 464 2.40 13.47 -13.64
CA HIS A 464 2.91 14.64 -12.92
C HIS A 464 4.43 14.65 -12.85
N SER A 465 5.10 13.49 -12.79
CA SER A 465 6.57 13.44 -12.86
C SER A 465 7.10 13.92 -14.21
N ARG A 466 6.43 13.58 -15.32
CA ARG A 466 6.78 14.01 -16.69
C ARG A 466 6.91 15.53 -16.79
N TYR A 467 5.86 16.24 -16.41
CA TYR A 467 5.83 17.70 -16.49
C TYR A 467 6.64 18.38 -15.38
N GLN A 468 6.79 17.75 -14.20
CA GLN A 468 7.65 18.25 -13.13
C GLN A 468 9.14 18.17 -13.47
N LEU A 469 9.56 17.20 -14.29
CA LEU A 469 10.92 17.04 -14.80
C LEU A 469 11.30 18.04 -15.90
N GLY A 470 10.37 18.87 -16.37
CA GLY A 470 10.66 20.00 -17.26
C GLY A 470 9.90 20.02 -18.58
N GLU A 471 9.22 18.93 -18.96
CA GLU A 471 8.51 18.85 -20.25
C GLU A 471 7.43 19.96 -20.40
N ALA A 472 7.31 20.50 -21.60
CA ALA A 472 6.35 21.55 -21.92
C ALA A 472 4.91 20.98 -21.98
N PRO A 473 3.93 21.58 -21.28
CA PRO A 473 2.53 21.21 -21.45
C PRO A 473 2.03 21.58 -22.86
N PRO A 474 1.24 20.71 -23.51
CA PRO A 474 0.54 21.08 -24.74
C PRO A 474 -0.59 22.09 -24.44
N SER A 475 -1.01 22.88 -25.43
CA SER A 475 -2.00 23.95 -25.26
C SER A 475 -3.37 23.50 -24.70
N TRP A 476 -3.76 22.23 -24.91
CA TRP A 476 -4.99 21.66 -24.35
C TRP A 476 -4.89 21.36 -22.84
N LEU A 477 -3.68 21.30 -22.28
CA LEU A 477 -3.45 21.02 -20.86
C LEU A 477 -3.29 22.34 -20.11
N CYS A 478 -4.31 22.72 -19.34
CA CYS A 478 -4.28 23.91 -18.48
C CYS A 478 -3.94 25.20 -19.26
N GLY A 479 -4.40 25.31 -20.50
CA GLY A 479 -4.08 26.43 -21.41
C GLY A 479 -2.64 26.48 -21.91
N GLY A 480 -1.84 25.41 -21.74
CA GLY A 480 -0.42 25.39 -22.09
C GLY A 480 0.50 25.94 -21.00
N SER A 481 0.06 26.00 -19.73
CA SER A 481 0.87 26.41 -18.59
C SER A 481 0.61 25.52 -17.37
N LEU A 482 1.63 25.29 -16.54
CA LEU A 482 1.52 24.43 -15.35
C LEU A 482 2.28 25.02 -14.15
N THR A 483 1.56 25.24 -13.05
CA THR A 483 2.14 25.61 -11.75
C THR A 483 2.81 24.38 -11.12
N ARG A 484 4.08 24.16 -11.46
CA ARG A 484 4.92 23.07 -10.93
C ARG A 484 5.18 23.24 -9.42
N GLY A 485 5.51 22.13 -8.74
CA GLY A 485 5.69 22.10 -7.28
C GLY A 485 5.30 20.78 -6.61
N LEU A 486 5.41 19.64 -7.30
CA LEU A 486 4.84 18.35 -6.88
C LEU A 486 5.29 17.87 -5.47
N GLY A 487 6.45 18.34 -5.01
CA GLY A 487 6.97 18.03 -3.69
C GLY A 487 7.50 16.60 -3.55
N PRO A 488 7.84 16.16 -2.33
CA PRO A 488 8.50 14.87 -2.05
C PRO A 488 7.56 13.65 -2.05
N ILE A 489 6.48 13.68 -2.85
CA ILE A 489 5.32 12.76 -2.74
C ILE A 489 5.46 11.43 -3.50
N THR A 490 6.57 11.22 -4.20
CA THR A 490 6.72 10.17 -5.21
C THR A 490 7.10 8.80 -4.66
N GLU A 491 7.79 8.78 -3.52
CA GLU A 491 8.56 7.63 -3.03
C GLU A 491 7.71 6.42 -2.61
N VAL A 492 6.65 6.61 -1.82
CA VAL A 492 5.78 5.52 -1.34
C VAL A 492 5.10 4.81 -2.52
N GLY A 493 4.45 5.58 -3.39
CA GLY A 493 3.76 5.04 -4.56
C GLY A 493 4.71 4.46 -5.61
N PHE A 494 5.91 5.03 -5.77
CA PHE A 494 6.95 4.47 -6.63
C PHE A 494 7.46 3.12 -6.12
N ASN A 495 7.80 3.00 -4.83
CA ASN A 495 8.25 1.74 -4.25
C ASN A 495 7.17 0.64 -4.36
N ALA A 496 5.91 1.00 -4.09
CA ALA A 496 4.79 0.08 -4.23
C ALA A 496 4.63 -0.42 -5.68
N MET A 497 4.40 0.50 -6.62
CA MET A 497 4.07 0.14 -8.00
C MET A 497 5.27 -0.43 -8.77
N SER A 498 6.47 0.09 -8.56
CA SER A 498 7.68 -0.33 -9.29
C SER A 498 8.44 -1.45 -8.58
N THR A 499 8.86 -1.24 -7.33
CA THR A 499 9.76 -2.20 -6.63
C THR A 499 9.05 -3.49 -6.23
N ARG A 500 7.78 -3.43 -5.77
CA ARG A 500 7.04 -4.61 -5.34
C ARG A 500 6.09 -5.17 -6.41
N LEU A 501 5.45 -4.31 -7.22
CA LEU A 501 4.50 -4.72 -8.26
C LEU A 501 5.09 -4.73 -9.69
N GLY A 502 6.39 -4.47 -9.86
CA GLY A 502 7.12 -4.67 -11.13
C GLY A 502 6.81 -3.68 -12.26
N ASN A 503 6.08 -2.59 -12.01
CA ASN A 503 5.70 -1.65 -13.06
C ASN A 503 6.86 -0.74 -13.48
N VAL A 504 7.08 -0.61 -14.79
CA VAL A 504 8.02 0.38 -15.34
C VAL A 504 7.42 1.79 -15.20
N MET A 505 8.13 2.68 -14.52
CA MET A 505 7.67 4.04 -14.18
C MET A 505 8.75 5.10 -14.42
N THR A 506 9.38 5.09 -15.60
CA THR A 506 10.61 5.86 -15.93
C THR A 506 10.63 7.31 -15.45
N ASN A 507 9.55 8.08 -15.67
CA ASN A 507 9.48 9.49 -15.25
C ASN A 507 9.43 9.62 -13.72
N THR A 508 8.64 8.79 -13.05
CA THR A 508 8.55 8.78 -11.58
C THR A 508 9.86 8.29 -10.96
N GLN A 509 10.50 7.26 -11.53
CA GLN A 509 11.81 6.78 -11.10
C GLN A 509 12.85 7.90 -11.20
N THR A 510 12.93 8.59 -12.33
CA THR A 510 13.85 9.72 -12.55
C THR A 510 13.62 10.83 -11.53
N LEU A 511 12.36 11.26 -11.33
CA LEU A 511 12.04 12.31 -10.37
C LEU A 511 12.32 11.89 -8.92
N THR A 512 11.89 10.68 -8.52
CA THR A 512 12.14 10.15 -7.17
C THR A 512 13.64 10.13 -6.88
N LEU A 513 14.44 9.56 -7.79
CA LEU A 513 15.90 9.46 -7.61
C LEU A 513 16.59 10.83 -7.57
N GLN A 514 16.09 11.83 -8.31
CA GLN A 514 16.58 13.22 -8.21
C GLN A 514 16.17 13.92 -6.90
N GLN A 515 15.09 13.48 -6.26
CA GLN A 515 14.58 14.04 -4.99
C GLN A 515 15.17 13.36 -3.74
N ARG A 516 15.84 12.21 -3.87
CA ARG A 516 16.45 11.49 -2.73
C ARG A 516 17.71 12.21 -2.20
N PRO A 517 17.88 12.39 -0.87
CA PRO A 517 16.94 12.04 0.19
C PRO A 517 15.82 13.08 0.34
N ALA A 518 14.58 12.59 0.31
CA ALA A 518 13.39 13.43 0.48
C ALA A 518 13.06 13.59 1.98
N GLY A 519 13.03 14.85 2.44
CA GLY A 519 12.77 15.21 3.83
C GLY A 519 11.27 15.24 4.17
N THR A 520 10.68 16.43 4.31
CA THR A 520 9.25 16.60 4.59
C THR A 520 8.68 17.82 3.86
N ASN A 521 7.37 17.81 3.58
CA ASN A 521 6.63 19.00 3.14
C ASN A 521 6.22 19.94 4.30
N ASN A 522 6.57 19.62 5.55
CA ASN A 522 6.10 20.29 6.79
C ASN A 522 4.57 20.20 7.01
N LEU A 523 3.88 19.27 6.32
CA LEU A 523 2.45 19.03 6.44
C LEU A 523 2.13 17.59 6.90
N PHE A 524 2.50 16.58 6.12
CA PHE A 524 2.22 15.16 6.42
C PHE A 524 3.07 14.14 5.65
N VAL A 525 3.74 14.58 4.58
CA VAL A 525 4.71 13.78 3.81
C VAL A 525 6.05 13.94 4.50
N ALA A 526 6.65 12.86 5.00
CA ALA A 526 7.79 12.92 5.91
C ALA A 526 8.64 11.65 5.92
N TRP A 527 9.93 11.81 5.64
CA TRP A 527 10.99 10.79 5.72
C TRP A 527 10.72 9.55 4.85
N GLU A 528 10.06 9.75 3.72
CA GLU A 528 9.64 8.65 2.85
C GLU A 528 10.83 7.97 2.16
N THR A 529 11.90 8.69 1.80
CA THR A 529 13.14 8.04 1.33
C THR A 529 13.79 7.20 2.42
N LEU A 530 13.68 7.58 3.69
CA LEU A 530 14.20 6.78 4.80
C LEU A 530 13.35 5.52 5.01
N THR A 531 12.02 5.62 4.89
CA THR A 531 11.09 4.55 5.27
C THR A 531 10.74 3.59 4.13
N HIS A 532 10.61 4.09 2.90
CA HIS A 532 10.04 3.36 1.76
C HIS A 532 11.01 3.10 0.61
N ALA A 533 12.12 3.85 0.47
CA ALA A 533 13.02 3.68 -0.66
C ALA A 533 13.50 2.22 -0.76
N ASN A 534 13.14 1.56 -1.86
CA ASN A 534 13.48 0.16 -2.16
C ASN A 534 13.15 -0.82 -1.01
N ASN A 535 12.10 -0.56 -0.21
CA ASN A 535 11.69 -1.41 0.91
C ASN A 535 10.79 -2.55 0.40
N PRO A 536 11.19 -3.83 0.53
CA PRO A 536 10.44 -4.95 -0.05
C PRO A 536 9.19 -5.34 0.78
N ASN A 537 9.13 -4.90 2.04
CA ASN A 537 8.06 -5.26 2.99
C ASN A 537 6.83 -4.35 2.87
#